data_AF-A0A835Q7Y8-F1
#
_entry.id   AF-A0A835Q7Y8-F1
#
_cell.length_a   1.000
_cell.length_b   1.000
_cell.length_c   1.000
_cell.angle_alpha   90.00
_cell.angle_beta   90.00
_cell.angle_gamma   90.00
#
_symmetry.space_group_name_H-M   'P 1'
#
loop_
_entity.id
_entity.type
_entity.pdbx_description
1 polymer ?
#
loop_
_entity_poly.entity_id
_entity_poly.type
_entity_poly.pdbx_seq_one_letter_code
_entity_poly.pdbx_strand_id
1 'polypeptide(L)'
;MLFNLTTCSKCQEKLRRAASTTKFGSAEFGNLESCALTSSLCLTGISTVDTQRSGSNPSRTEPVWFPAANPIHFNSKHTEKETIEVDRNVFALTLFLSPMPTFIRIWKRKSVEQFSAAPYLATLLNCMLWVVYGVPAVHPKSTLVLTINGSGTAIELAYVLLFLTFSTGRQRRRILAVLALELAAVGLVAALVLSLVRTHERRSLAVGVLCVFFGTLMYAAPLSVMKLVIESKSVEFMPLSLSLASFFNGVCWTAYALIRFDLFITIPNGLGVLFSVAQLVLHMVYSRSTKEQMEARKKAAEVDLAQVVVK
;
A
#
# COMPACT_ATOMS: atom_id res chain seq x y z
N MET A 1 -16.72 26.09 12.15
CA MET A 1 -15.45 26.42 12.84
C MET A 1 -14.33 26.20 11.83
N LEU A 2 -13.73 27.29 11.33
CA LEU A 2 -12.74 27.28 10.24
C LEU A 2 -11.44 26.57 10.68
N PHE A 3 -11.16 25.39 10.14
CA PHE A 3 -9.82 24.80 10.23
C PHE A 3 -8.91 25.54 9.24
N ASN A 4 -8.06 26.40 9.81
CA ASN A 4 -7.25 27.39 9.11
C ASN A 4 -6.11 26.71 8.32
N LEU A 5 -5.91 27.11 7.06
CA LEU A 5 -4.82 26.68 6.14
C LEU A 5 -3.41 26.81 6.75
N THR A 6 -3.27 27.62 7.79
CA THR A 6 -2.06 27.76 8.62
C THR A 6 -1.67 26.48 9.36
N THR A 7 -2.61 25.57 9.62
CA THR A 7 -2.34 24.28 10.28
C THR A 7 -1.61 23.30 9.35
N CYS A 8 -1.93 23.33 8.05
CA CYS A 8 -1.30 22.52 7.01
C CYS A 8 0.16 22.94 6.76
N SER A 9 0.42 24.25 6.72
CA SER A 9 1.77 24.82 6.62
C SER A 9 2.64 24.45 7.84
N LYS A 10 2.10 24.54 9.06
CA LYS A 10 2.82 24.12 10.29
C LYS A 10 3.08 22.60 10.34
N CYS A 11 2.23 21.79 9.71
CA CYS A 11 2.41 20.34 9.59
C CYS A 11 3.53 20.00 8.59
N GLN A 12 3.55 20.65 7.44
CA GLN A 12 4.64 20.58 6.45
C GLN A 12 6.00 21.02 7.03
N GLU A 13 6.00 22.03 7.89
CA GLU A 13 7.24 22.48 8.55
C GLU A 13 7.70 21.54 9.66
N LYS A 14 6.78 20.90 10.40
CA LYS A 14 7.10 19.80 11.31
C LYS A 14 7.64 18.58 10.59
N LEU A 15 7.10 18.24 9.41
CA LEU A 15 7.61 17.17 8.53
C LEU A 15 9.04 17.45 8.06
N ARG A 16 9.34 18.69 7.65
CA ARG A 16 10.71 19.11 7.29
C ARG A 16 11.69 19.06 8.47
N ARG A 17 11.23 19.40 9.69
CA ARG A 17 12.06 19.33 10.91
C ARG A 17 12.25 17.90 11.43
N ALA A 18 11.26 17.02 11.28
CA ALA A 18 11.39 15.59 11.62
C ALA A 18 12.36 14.86 10.67
N ALA A 19 12.43 15.30 9.40
CA ALA A 19 13.38 14.77 8.42
C ALA A 19 14.85 15.16 8.68
N SER A 20 15.13 16.17 9.51
CA SER A 20 16.49 16.64 9.81
C SER A 20 17.08 16.10 11.12
N THR A 21 16.30 15.39 11.93
CA THR A 21 16.76 14.82 13.22
C THR A 21 16.95 13.30 13.15
N THR A 22 18.20 12.85 13.35
CA THR A 22 18.68 11.45 13.24
C THR A 22 18.18 10.48 14.32
N LYS A 23 17.06 10.78 15.01
CA LYS A 23 16.45 9.91 16.04
C LYS A 23 14.97 9.72 15.76
N PHE A 24 14.63 8.82 14.84
CA PHE A 24 13.25 8.41 14.60
C PHE A 24 12.81 7.40 15.67
N GLY A 25 11.95 7.84 16.59
CA GLY A 25 11.36 6.99 17.65
C GLY A 25 9.95 6.51 17.30
N SER A 26 9.52 5.38 17.89
CA SER A 26 8.23 4.71 17.60
C SER A 26 6.99 5.59 17.85
N ALA A 27 7.09 6.61 18.71
CA ALA A 27 6.01 7.57 19.00
C ALA A 27 5.86 8.66 17.91
N GLU A 28 6.93 8.99 17.19
CA GLU A 28 6.89 9.98 16.11
C GLU A 28 6.35 9.39 14.80
N PHE A 29 6.50 8.08 14.59
CA PHE A 29 5.89 7.37 13.46
C PHE A 29 4.36 7.32 13.56
N GLY A 30 3.81 7.10 14.77
CA GLY A 30 2.36 7.15 15.00
C GLY A 30 1.76 8.56 14.77
N ASN A 31 2.53 9.62 15.06
CA ASN A 31 2.13 11.00 14.74
C ASN A 31 2.20 11.29 13.24
N LEU A 32 3.11 10.63 12.50
CA LEU A 32 3.23 10.73 11.04
C LEU A 32 2.07 10.05 10.32
N GLU A 33 1.69 8.84 10.76
CA GLU A 33 0.51 8.11 10.27
C GLU A 33 -0.79 8.88 10.57
N SER A 34 -0.91 9.43 11.79
CA SER A 34 -2.06 10.24 12.18
C SER A 34 -2.15 11.56 11.38
N CYS A 35 -1.01 12.20 11.05
CA CYS A 35 -0.93 13.39 10.19
C CYS A 35 -1.26 13.09 8.71
N ALA A 36 -0.84 11.93 8.20
CA ALA A 36 -1.18 11.48 6.84
C ALA A 36 -2.69 11.16 6.74
N LEU A 37 -3.25 10.49 7.75
CA LEU A 37 -4.69 10.22 7.85
C LEU A 37 -5.53 11.49 7.98
N THR A 38 -5.10 12.49 8.77
CA THR A 38 -5.82 13.78 8.87
C THR A 38 -5.73 14.61 7.59
N SER A 39 -4.62 14.49 6.86
CA SER A 39 -4.44 15.16 5.57
C SER A 39 -5.32 14.51 4.47
N SER A 40 -5.47 13.18 4.49
CA SER A 40 -6.44 12.47 3.62
C SER A 40 -7.90 12.78 3.99
N LEU A 41 -8.26 12.87 5.28
CA LEU A 41 -9.62 13.24 5.70
C LEU A 41 -10.00 14.68 5.29
N CYS A 42 -9.03 15.61 5.27
CA CYS A 42 -9.22 16.97 4.77
C CYS A 42 -9.48 17.03 3.26
N LEU A 43 -8.96 16.06 2.49
CA LEU A 43 -9.14 15.98 1.04
C LEU A 43 -10.44 15.25 0.65
N THR A 44 -10.96 14.37 1.50
CA THR A 44 -12.20 13.62 1.23
C THR A 44 -13.50 14.42 1.34
N GLY A 45 -13.44 15.74 1.59
CA GLY A 45 -14.55 16.68 1.41
C GLY A 45 -15.94 16.06 1.59
N ILE A 46 -16.26 15.58 2.79
CA ILE A 46 -17.66 15.32 3.15
C ILE A 46 -18.31 16.70 3.21
N SER A 47 -18.78 17.17 2.06
CA SER A 47 -19.66 18.33 1.96
C SER A 47 -20.95 17.94 2.67
N THR A 48 -21.03 18.26 3.96
CA THR A 48 -22.31 18.39 4.63
C THR A 48 -23.12 19.42 3.85
N VAL A 49 -24.21 18.97 3.25
CA VAL A 49 -25.22 19.80 2.59
C VAL A 49 -25.81 20.74 3.63
N ASP A 50 -25.30 21.97 3.70
CA ASP A 50 -25.96 23.03 4.46
C ASP A 50 -27.07 23.63 3.58
N THR A 51 -28.30 23.20 3.87
CA THR A 51 -29.51 23.82 3.37
C THR A 51 -29.78 25.08 4.19
N GLN A 52 -29.22 26.22 3.80
CA GLN A 52 -29.65 27.53 4.31
C GLN A 52 -30.48 28.23 3.24
N ARG A 53 -31.80 28.17 3.45
CA ARG A 53 -32.84 28.82 2.65
C ARG A 53 -33.13 30.21 3.25
N SER A 54 -33.05 31.22 2.38
CA SER A 54 -33.84 32.47 2.38
C SER A 54 -33.57 33.56 3.43
N GLY A 55 -33.17 34.75 2.95
CA GLY A 55 -33.34 36.02 3.69
C GLY A 55 -32.80 37.28 2.99
N SER A 56 -33.66 37.95 2.21
CA SER A 56 -33.74 39.41 1.95
C SER A 56 -32.56 40.22 1.34
N ASN A 57 -32.83 40.80 0.14
CA ASN A 57 -32.23 41.99 -0.52
C ASN A 57 -32.78 43.31 0.15
N PRO A 58 -32.44 44.58 -0.21
CA PRO A 58 -31.43 45.15 -1.13
C PRO A 58 -30.65 46.40 -0.63
N SER A 59 -29.52 46.76 -1.29
CA SER A 59 -29.25 48.14 -1.77
C SER A 59 -27.85 48.32 -2.42
N ARG A 60 -27.87 48.87 -3.66
CA ARG A 60 -26.95 49.82 -4.38
C ARG A 60 -25.45 49.83 -3.98
N THR A 61 -24.45 49.75 -4.87
CA THR A 61 -24.18 50.51 -6.12
C THR A 61 -23.07 49.83 -6.97
N GLU A 62 -23.23 49.78 -8.30
CA GLU A 62 -22.17 49.61 -9.33
C GLU A 62 -21.39 50.95 -9.53
N PRO A 63 -20.26 51.08 -10.29
CA PRO A 63 -19.70 50.15 -11.31
C PRO A 63 -18.15 50.00 -11.31
N VAL A 64 -17.58 49.14 -12.20
CA VAL A 64 -16.39 49.39 -13.07
C VAL A 64 -15.88 48.08 -13.75
N TRP A 65 -16.12 48.00 -15.07
CA TRP A 65 -15.38 47.38 -16.20
C TRP A 65 -14.79 45.95 -16.13
N PHE A 66 -15.21 45.05 -17.06
CA PHE A 66 -14.40 44.22 -18.02
C PHE A 66 -15.31 43.20 -18.77
N PRO A 67 -14.96 42.74 -19.99
CA PRO A 67 -15.88 42.11 -20.96
C PRO A 67 -16.22 40.66 -20.62
N ALA A 68 -17.38 40.21 -21.13
CA ALA A 68 -17.95 38.88 -20.95
C ALA A 68 -16.95 37.77 -21.36
N ALA A 69 -16.48 37.01 -20.37
CA ALA A 69 -15.81 35.73 -20.58
C ALA A 69 -16.88 34.65 -20.79
N ASN A 70 -16.77 33.91 -21.89
CA ASN A 70 -17.56 32.70 -22.14
C ASN A 70 -17.48 31.75 -20.94
N PRO A 71 -18.59 31.08 -20.55
CA PRO A 71 -18.53 30.07 -19.53
C PRO A 71 -17.67 28.91 -20.01
N ILE A 72 -16.52 28.73 -19.34
CA ILE A 72 -15.67 27.56 -19.47
C ILE A 72 -16.50 26.40 -18.92
N HIS A 73 -16.94 25.48 -19.78
CA HIS A 73 -17.47 24.20 -19.37
C HIS A 73 -16.35 23.42 -18.65
N PHE A 74 -16.32 23.54 -17.32
CA PHE A 74 -15.43 22.77 -16.46
C PHE A 74 -15.93 21.32 -16.45
N ASN A 75 -15.24 20.46 -17.18
CA ASN A 75 -15.59 19.05 -17.31
C ASN A 75 -15.22 18.30 -16.02
N SER A 76 -16.16 18.15 -15.07
CA SER A 76 -15.92 17.52 -13.75
C SER A 76 -15.39 16.09 -13.83
N LYS A 77 -15.54 15.42 -14.98
CA LYS A 77 -15.06 14.04 -15.19
C LYS A 77 -13.54 13.91 -15.28
N HIS A 78 -12.80 15.00 -15.52
CA HIS A 78 -11.34 14.97 -15.54
C HIS A 78 -10.76 15.09 -14.13
N THR A 79 -11.33 15.98 -13.31
CA THR A 79 -10.87 16.25 -11.94
C THR A 79 -11.13 15.07 -11.00
N GLU A 80 -12.25 14.34 -11.14
CA GLU A 80 -12.51 13.14 -10.34
C GLU A 80 -11.54 11.98 -10.65
N LYS A 81 -11.13 11.83 -11.91
CA LYS A 81 -10.21 10.74 -12.30
C LYS A 81 -8.81 10.97 -11.72
N GLU A 82 -8.33 12.21 -11.72
CA GLU A 82 -7.02 12.58 -11.19
C GLU A 82 -6.94 12.37 -9.67
N THR A 83 -7.99 12.73 -8.92
CA THR A 83 -8.04 12.52 -7.46
C THR A 83 -8.00 11.04 -7.08
N ILE A 84 -8.74 10.18 -7.78
CA ILE A 84 -8.77 8.73 -7.49
C ILE A 84 -7.44 8.07 -7.92
N GLU A 85 -6.75 8.58 -8.94
CA GLU A 85 -5.43 8.10 -9.37
C GLU A 85 -4.31 8.43 -8.36
N VAL A 86 -4.35 9.62 -7.74
CA VAL A 86 -3.37 10.02 -6.71
C VAL A 86 -3.55 9.20 -5.44
N ASP A 87 -4.78 9.02 -4.96
CA ASP A 87 -5.05 8.25 -3.73
C ASP A 87 -4.66 6.77 -3.86
N ARG A 88 -4.84 6.18 -5.05
CA ARG A 88 -4.43 4.79 -5.36
C ARG A 88 -2.95 4.54 -5.19
N ASN A 89 -2.11 5.42 -5.74
CA ASN A 89 -0.67 5.26 -5.67
C ASN A 89 -0.15 5.42 -4.25
N VAL A 90 -0.81 6.25 -3.42
CA VAL A 90 -0.43 6.45 -2.02
C VAL A 90 -0.63 5.17 -1.20
N PHE A 91 -1.77 4.48 -1.33
CA PHE A 91 -2.02 3.23 -0.60
C PHE A 91 -1.08 2.10 -1.06
N ALA A 92 -0.87 1.96 -2.37
CA ALA A 92 0.06 0.98 -2.92
C ALA A 92 1.51 1.23 -2.45
N LEU A 93 1.97 2.48 -2.48
CA LEU A 93 3.30 2.85 -1.97
C LEU A 93 3.41 2.62 -0.45
N THR A 94 2.35 2.86 0.31
CA THR A 94 2.32 2.57 1.75
C THR A 94 2.55 1.08 2.02
N LEU A 95 1.95 0.20 1.21
CA LEU A 95 2.16 -1.24 1.31
C LEU A 95 3.60 -1.63 0.96
N PHE A 96 4.19 -1.06 -0.10
CA PHE A 96 5.60 -1.31 -0.47
C PHE A 96 6.60 -0.76 0.57
N LEU A 97 6.24 0.30 1.29
CA LEU A 97 7.08 0.89 2.34
C LEU A 97 6.83 0.27 3.72
N SER A 98 5.81 -0.57 3.89
CA SER A 98 5.52 -1.26 5.15
C SER A 98 6.73 -2.00 5.73
N PRO A 99 7.58 -2.69 4.94
CA PRO A 99 8.76 -3.37 5.45
C PRO A 99 9.92 -2.45 5.85
N MET A 100 9.84 -1.14 5.60
CA MET A 100 10.97 -0.22 5.80
C MET A 100 11.58 -0.24 7.20
N PRO A 101 10.79 -0.27 8.30
CA PRO A 101 11.34 -0.38 9.65
C PRO A 101 12.22 -1.64 9.83
N THR A 102 11.82 -2.77 9.22
CA THR A 102 12.58 -4.02 9.23
C THR A 102 13.92 -3.86 8.51
N PHE A 103 13.92 -3.23 7.34
CA PHE A 103 15.17 -3.00 6.58
C PHE A 103 16.10 -2.00 7.26
N ILE A 104 15.57 -0.98 7.92
CA ILE A 104 16.36 -0.06 8.75
C ILE A 104 17.04 -0.84 9.88
N ARG A 105 16.34 -1.78 10.53
CA ARG A 105 16.93 -2.66 11.55
C ARG A 105 18.04 -3.53 10.97
N ILE A 106 17.82 -4.19 9.84
CA ILE A 106 18.84 -5.02 9.16
C ILE A 106 20.08 -4.16 8.84
N TRP A 107 19.89 -2.96 8.31
CA TRP A 107 21.00 -2.08 7.96
C TRP A 107 21.81 -1.60 9.17
N LYS A 108 21.13 -1.29 10.29
CA LYS A 108 21.77 -0.91 11.55
C LYS A 108 22.51 -2.07 12.20
N ARG A 109 21.93 -3.28 12.15
CA ARG A 109 22.50 -4.50 12.76
C ARG A 109 23.52 -5.21 11.87
N LYS A 110 23.61 -4.84 10.59
CA LYS A 110 24.47 -5.46 9.58
C LYS A 110 24.26 -6.99 9.47
N SER A 111 23.05 -7.45 9.77
CA SER A 111 22.66 -8.85 9.79
C SER A 111 21.18 -8.97 9.48
N VAL A 112 20.81 -10.00 8.72
CA VAL A 112 19.41 -10.33 8.38
C VAL A 112 18.68 -11.03 9.54
N GLU A 113 19.35 -11.29 10.66
CA GLU A 113 18.80 -11.94 11.86
C GLU A 113 17.97 -13.19 11.50
N GLN A 114 16.71 -13.25 11.96
CA GLN A 114 15.75 -14.33 11.66
C GLN A 114 14.77 -13.93 10.55
N PHE A 115 14.99 -12.81 9.86
CA PHE A 115 14.08 -12.36 8.82
C PHE A 115 14.24 -13.23 7.56
N SER A 116 13.10 -13.56 6.95
CA SER A 116 13.05 -14.32 5.70
C SER A 116 13.03 -13.39 4.49
N ALA A 117 13.80 -13.75 3.45
CA ALA A 117 13.78 -13.04 2.17
C ALA A 117 12.57 -13.42 1.28
N ALA A 118 11.84 -14.48 1.63
CA ALA A 118 10.80 -15.06 0.78
C ALA A 118 9.66 -14.09 0.42
N PRO A 119 9.15 -13.24 1.33
CA PRO A 119 8.10 -12.27 0.97
C PRO A 119 8.57 -11.27 -0.10
N TYR A 120 9.82 -10.82 -0.02
CA TYR A 120 10.36 -9.83 -0.96
C TYR A 120 10.64 -10.43 -2.34
N LEU A 121 11.15 -11.67 -2.38
CA LEU A 121 11.30 -12.41 -3.65
C LEU A 121 9.94 -12.68 -4.31
N ALA A 122 8.94 -13.11 -3.53
CA ALA A 122 7.59 -13.33 -4.05
C ALA A 122 6.95 -12.05 -4.60
N THR A 123 7.05 -10.94 -3.86
CA THR A 123 6.54 -9.64 -4.32
C THR A 123 7.30 -9.13 -5.55
N LEU A 124 8.63 -9.30 -5.60
CA LEU A 124 9.45 -8.96 -6.76
C LEU A 124 9.00 -9.73 -8.00
N LEU A 125 8.82 -11.05 -7.91
CA LEU A 125 8.29 -11.88 -9.01
C LEU A 125 6.92 -11.39 -9.48
N ASN A 126 6.00 -11.13 -8.54
CA ASN A 126 4.66 -10.62 -8.86
C ASN A 126 4.74 -9.27 -9.60
N CYS A 127 5.53 -8.32 -9.09
CA CYS A 127 5.70 -7.02 -9.73
C CYS A 127 6.32 -7.14 -11.13
N MET A 128 7.33 -7.98 -11.31
CA MET A 128 7.94 -8.22 -12.62
C MET A 128 6.95 -8.80 -13.63
N LEU A 129 6.09 -9.74 -13.23
CA LEU A 129 5.02 -10.28 -14.09
C LEU A 129 4.01 -9.20 -14.48
N TRP A 130 3.58 -8.36 -13.52
CA TRP A 130 2.69 -7.24 -13.81
C TRP A 130 3.31 -6.14 -14.68
N VAL A 131 4.63 -5.95 -14.60
CA VAL A 131 5.37 -5.09 -15.55
C VAL A 131 5.27 -5.67 -16.95
N VAL A 132 5.56 -6.97 -17.14
CA VAL A 132 5.41 -7.62 -18.46
C VAL A 132 3.96 -7.51 -18.95
N TYR A 133 2.98 -7.70 -18.09
CA TYR A 133 1.57 -7.52 -18.42
C TYR A 133 1.28 -6.10 -18.89
N GLY A 134 1.67 -5.08 -18.11
CA GLY A 134 1.36 -3.67 -18.37
C GLY A 134 2.10 -3.03 -19.55
N VAL A 135 3.12 -3.69 -20.10
CA VAL A 135 3.82 -3.18 -21.30
C VAL A 135 2.83 -3.08 -22.47
N PRO A 136 2.77 -1.94 -23.21
CA PRO A 136 1.81 -1.75 -24.30
C PRO A 136 1.86 -2.80 -25.41
N ALA A 137 3.03 -3.44 -25.62
CA ALA A 137 3.20 -4.53 -26.57
C ALA A 137 2.47 -5.82 -26.16
N VAL A 138 2.22 -6.01 -24.86
CA VAL A 138 1.51 -7.17 -24.28
C VAL A 138 0.05 -6.82 -24.05
N HIS A 139 -0.23 -5.79 -23.24
CA HIS A 139 -1.58 -5.37 -22.90
C HIS A 139 -1.75 -3.84 -23.09
N PRO A 140 -2.40 -3.40 -24.19
CA PRO A 140 -2.57 -1.98 -24.49
C PRO A 140 -3.41 -1.24 -23.43
N LYS A 141 -3.07 0.04 -23.19
CA LYS A 141 -3.81 0.97 -22.29
C LYS A 141 -3.73 0.66 -20.78
N SER A 142 -2.72 -0.10 -20.34
CA SER A 142 -2.51 -0.46 -18.92
C SER A 142 -1.28 0.19 -18.29
N THR A 143 -1.01 1.45 -18.68
CA THR A 143 0.13 2.25 -18.19
C THR A 143 0.16 2.39 -16.66
N LEU A 144 -1.00 2.46 -16.00
CA LEU A 144 -1.08 2.57 -14.54
C LEU A 144 -0.54 1.31 -13.84
N VAL A 145 -0.85 0.13 -14.38
CA VAL A 145 -0.33 -1.16 -13.88
C VAL A 145 1.19 -1.21 -14.08
N LEU A 146 1.68 -0.73 -15.21
CA LEU A 146 3.09 -0.69 -15.53
C LEU A 146 3.87 0.23 -14.57
N THR A 147 3.39 1.45 -14.31
CA THR A 147 4.13 2.43 -13.50
C THR A 147 4.23 2.00 -12.04
N ILE A 148 3.14 1.53 -11.44
CA ILE A 148 3.12 1.10 -10.03
C ILE A 148 3.91 -0.18 -9.78
N ASN A 149 3.83 -1.16 -10.69
CA ASN A 149 4.61 -2.40 -10.55
C ASN A 149 6.06 -2.19 -10.96
N GLY A 150 6.34 -1.22 -11.84
CA GLY A 150 7.70 -0.77 -12.13
C GLY A 150 8.37 -0.15 -10.90
N SER A 151 7.69 0.74 -10.18
CA SER A 151 8.22 1.30 -8.93
C SER A 151 8.33 0.23 -7.84
N GLY A 152 7.32 -0.65 -7.71
CA GLY A 152 7.36 -1.81 -6.81
C GLY A 152 8.55 -2.73 -7.08
N THR A 153 8.83 -3.03 -8.35
CA THR A 153 10.01 -3.81 -8.77
C THR A 153 11.30 -3.15 -8.31
N ALA A 154 11.44 -1.83 -8.46
CA ALA A 154 12.64 -1.12 -8.01
C ALA A 154 12.80 -1.15 -6.48
N ILE A 155 11.72 -0.97 -5.73
CA ILE A 155 11.72 -1.01 -4.26
C ILE A 155 12.07 -2.42 -3.76
N GLU A 156 11.39 -3.45 -4.26
CA GLU A 156 11.61 -4.84 -3.85
C GLU A 156 13.01 -5.33 -4.27
N LEU A 157 13.51 -4.89 -5.43
CA LEU A 157 14.89 -5.18 -5.81
C LEU A 157 15.88 -4.56 -4.82
N ALA A 158 15.67 -3.32 -4.38
CA ALA A 158 16.52 -2.70 -3.36
C ALA A 158 16.50 -3.49 -2.04
N TYR A 159 15.34 -4.00 -1.64
CA TYR A 159 15.18 -4.88 -0.47
C TYR A 159 15.95 -6.19 -0.61
N VAL A 160 15.77 -6.88 -1.75
CA VAL A 160 16.49 -8.14 -2.03
C VAL A 160 18.00 -7.91 -2.08
N LEU A 161 18.48 -6.82 -2.67
CA LEU A 161 19.90 -6.45 -2.70
C LEU A 161 20.45 -6.19 -1.29
N LEU A 162 19.68 -5.53 -0.42
CA LEU A 162 20.07 -5.34 0.98
C LEU A 162 20.14 -6.68 1.73
N PHE A 163 19.17 -7.56 1.51
CA PHE A 163 19.19 -8.93 2.03
C PHE A 163 20.42 -9.71 1.56
N LEU A 164 20.75 -9.62 0.27
CA LEU A 164 21.93 -10.28 -0.31
C LEU A 164 23.24 -9.78 0.30
N THR A 165 23.30 -8.48 0.61
CA THR A 165 24.48 -7.85 1.20
C THR A 165 24.74 -8.35 2.61
N PHE A 166 23.69 -8.54 3.42
CA PHE A 166 23.81 -8.94 4.83
C PHE A 166 23.55 -10.42 5.10
N SER A 167 23.17 -11.21 4.09
CA SER A 167 23.05 -12.67 4.20
C SER A 167 24.39 -13.35 3.90
N THR A 168 24.66 -14.48 4.55
CA THR A 168 25.88 -15.28 4.33
C THR A 168 25.55 -16.75 4.03
N GLY A 169 26.56 -17.49 3.53
CA GLY A 169 26.51 -18.95 3.39
C GLY A 169 25.36 -19.50 2.52
N ARG A 170 24.58 -20.44 3.07
CA ARG A 170 23.50 -21.14 2.35
C ARG A 170 22.32 -20.21 2.04
N GLN A 171 21.99 -19.27 2.93
CA GLN A 171 20.88 -18.33 2.73
C GLN A 171 21.15 -17.40 1.55
N ARG A 172 22.34 -16.79 1.48
CA ARG A 172 22.72 -15.93 0.34
C ARG A 172 22.68 -16.68 -1.00
N ARG A 173 23.20 -17.91 -1.04
CA ARG A 173 23.15 -18.75 -2.26
C ARG A 173 21.72 -19.08 -2.68
N ARG A 174 20.83 -19.36 -1.73
CA ARG A 174 19.39 -19.57 -2.01
C ARG A 174 18.75 -18.32 -2.59
N ILE A 175 18.98 -17.14 -2.01
CA ILE A 175 18.42 -15.88 -2.50
C ILE A 175 18.93 -15.60 -3.93
N LEU A 176 20.24 -15.76 -4.18
CA LEU A 176 20.81 -15.59 -5.53
C LEU A 176 20.21 -16.57 -6.55
N ALA A 177 20.07 -17.84 -6.18
CA ALA A 177 19.50 -18.86 -7.05
C ALA A 177 18.03 -18.58 -7.39
N VAL A 178 17.23 -18.18 -6.40
CA VAL A 178 15.82 -17.81 -6.61
C VAL A 178 15.71 -16.56 -7.47
N LEU A 179 16.48 -15.51 -7.17
CA LEU A 179 16.47 -14.28 -7.97
C LEU A 179 16.88 -14.55 -9.44
N ALA A 180 17.92 -15.35 -9.65
CA ALA A 180 18.35 -15.72 -11.00
C ALA A 180 17.27 -16.54 -11.74
N LEU A 181 16.60 -17.46 -11.04
CA LEU A 181 15.50 -18.24 -11.57
C LEU A 181 14.30 -17.34 -11.94
N GLU A 182 13.91 -16.41 -11.08
CA GLU A 182 12.82 -15.47 -11.32
C GLU A 182 13.11 -14.58 -12.54
N LEU A 183 14.31 -14.00 -12.62
CA LEU A 183 14.73 -13.19 -13.77
C LEU A 183 14.76 -14.00 -15.07
N ALA A 184 15.29 -15.22 -15.03
CA ALA A 184 15.31 -16.11 -16.19
C ALA A 184 13.90 -16.52 -16.62
N ALA A 185 13.02 -16.87 -15.66
CA ALA A 185 11.64 -17.27 -15.94
C ALA A 185 10.83 -16.11 -16.53
N VAL A 186 10.87 -14.93 -15.92
CA VAL A 186 10.16 -13.74 -16.43
C VAL A 186 10.72 -13.31 -17.78
N GLY A 187 12.05 -13.28 -17.93
CA GLY A 187 12.71 -12.96 -19.19
C GLY A 187 12.32 -13.92 -20.31
N LEU A 188 12.27 -15.23 -20.01
CA LEU A 188 11.83 -16.25 -20.96
C LEU A 188 10.35 -16.07 -21.34
N VAL A 189 9.46 -15.86 -20.37
CA VAL A 189 8.03 -15.60 -20.63
C VAL A 189 7.87 -14.37 -21.53
N ALA A 190 8.53 -13.26 -21.20
CA ALA A 190 8.48 -12.05 -21.99
C ALA A 190 9.00 -12.27 -23.43
N ALA A 191 10.14 -12.95 -23.58
CA ALA A 191 10.72 -13.27 -24.88
C ALA A 191 9.80 -14.16 -25.73
N LEU A 192 9.25 -15.23 -25.16
CA LEU A 192 8.34 -16.14 -25.85
C LEU A 192 7.04 -15.44 -26.27
N VAL A 193 6.43 -14.68 -25.38
CA VAL A 193 5.16 -13.97 -25.65
C VAL A 193 5.36 -12.90 -26.72
N LEU A 194 6.45 -12.14 -26.68
CA LEU A 194 6.70 -11.09 -27.66
C LEU A 194 7.13 -11.65 -29.03
N SER A 195 7.84 -12.78 -29.06
CA SER A 195 8.36 -13.37 -30.31
C SER A 195 7.36 -14.30 -31.00
N LEU A 196 6.64 -15.14 -30.26
CA LEU A 196 5.82 -16.22 -30.81
C LEU A 196 4.34 -15.86 -30.92
N VAL A 197 3.85 -14.97 -30.08
CA VAL A 197 2.43 -14.60 -30.05
C VAL A 197 2.24 -13.27 -30.78
N ARG A 198 1.37 -13.25 -31.79
CA ARG A 198 1.18 -12.06 -32.64
C ARG A 198 0.07 -11.11 -32.17
N THR A 199 -0.97 -11.63 -31.51
CA THR A 199 -2.12 -10.82 -31.09
C THR A 199 -1.99 -10.36 -29.64
N HIS A 200 -2.34 -9.10 -29.37
CA HIS A 200 -2.32 -8.55 -28.01
C HIS A 200 -3.21 -9.33 -27.03
N GLU A 201 -4.37 -9.83 -27.49
CA GLU A 201 -5.28 -10.62 -26.65
C GLU A 201 -4.63 -11.91 -26.14
N ARG A 202 -3.94 -12.66 -27.02
CA ARG A 202 -3.26 -13.90 -26.63
C ARG A 202 -2.04 -13.62 -25.76
N ARG A 203 -1.33 -12.51 -25.99
CA ARG A 203 -0.23 -12.07 -25.13
C ARG A 203 -0.72 -11.74 -23.72
N SER A 204 -1.80 -10.97 -23.65
CA SER A 204 -2.48 -10.59 -22.40
C SER A 204 -2.98 -11.82 -21.65
N LEU A 205 -3.59 -12.79 -22.35
CA LEU A 205 -4.04 -14.04 -21.75
C LEU A 205 -2.88 -14.85 -21.16
N ALA A 206 -1.81 -15.06 -21.94
CA ALA A 206 -0.67 -15.86 -21.51
C ALA A 206 0.02 -15.30 -20.26
N VAL A 207 0.27 -13.99 -20.24
CA VAL A 207 0.90 -13.32 -19.09
C VAL A 207 -0.11 -13.14 -17.95
N GLY A 208 -1.35 -12.77 -18.26
CA GLY A 208 -2.41 -12.53 -17.29
C GLY A 208 -2.76 -13.74 -16.45
N VAL A 209 -2.77 -14.95 -17.03
CA VAL A 209 -2.95 -16.20 -16.26
C VAL A 209 -1.85 -16.39 -15.22
N LEU A 210 -0.59 -16.08 -15.57
CA LEU A 210 0.52 -16.13 -14.62
C LEU A 210 0.38 -15.07 -13.53
N CYS A 211 0.01 -13.84 -13.89
CA CYS A 211 -0.27 -12.76 -12.93
C CYS A 211 -1.37 -13.14 -11.93
N VAL A 212 -2.47 -13.73 -12.41
CA VAL A 212 -3.57 -14.21 -11.54
C VAL A 212 -3.07 -15.34 -10.64
N PHE A 213 -2.38 -16.34 -11.19
CA PHE A 213 -1.88 -17.48 -10.41
C PHE A 213 -0.94 -17.04 -9.28
N PHE A 214 0.12 -16.30 -9.61
CA PHE A 214 1.09 -15.85 -8.62
C PHE A 214 0.51 -14.78 -7.68
N GLY A 215 -0.30 -13.86 -8.20
CA GLY A 215 -0.99 -12.86 -7.39
C GLY A 215 -1.95 -13.47 -6.38
N THR A 216 -2.70 -14.50 -6.77
CA THR A 216 -3.57 -15.25 -5.84
C THR A 216 -2.76 -16.05 -4.82
N LEU A 217 -1.64 -16.66 -5.23
CA LEU A 217 -0.77 -17.42 -4.33
C LEU A 217 -0.20 -16.55 -3.19
N MET A 218 0.04 -15.26 -3.45
CA MET A 218 0.51 -14.33 -2.41
C MET A 218 -0.48 -14.19 -1.23
N TYR A 219 -1.77 -14.49 -1.43
CA TYR A 219 -2.75 -14.49 -0.34
C TYR A 219 -2.59 -15.64 0.66
N ALA A 220 -1.72 -16.62 0.41
CA ALA A 220 -1.37 -17.64 1.38
C ALA A 220 -0.79 -17.03 2.67
N ALA A 221 0.01 -15.97 2.57
CA ALA A 221 0.59 -15.28 3.73
C ALA A 221 -0.49 -14.62 4.63
N PRO A 222 -1.38 -13.74 4.13
CA PRO A 222 -2.44 -13.17 4.95
C PRO A 222 -3.40 -14.22 5.49
N LEU A 223 -3.70 -15.29 4.75
CA LEU A 223 -4.50 -16.42 5.27
C LEU A 223 -3.82 -17.11 6.46
N SER A 224 -2.51 -17.33 6.40
CA SER A 224 -1.75 -17.89 7.52
C SER A 224 -1.79 -16.99 8.75
N VAL A 225 -1.70 -15.66 8.55
CA VAL A 225 -1.81 -14.69 9.65
C VAL A 225 -3.23 -14.71 10.23
N MET A 226 -4.27 -14.78 9.41
CA MET A 226 -5.65 -14.89 9.89
C MET A 226 -5.86 -16.16 10.74
N LYS A 227 -5.31 -17.30 10.30
CA LYS A 227 -5.32 -18.54 11.09
C LYS A 227 -4.64 -18.33 12.45
N LEU A 228 -3.46 -17.71 12.46
CA LEU A 228 -2.74 -17.40 13.69
C LEU A 228 -3.55 -16.50 14.63
N VAL A 229 -4.26 -15.49 14.10
CA VAL A 229 -5.15 -14.62 14.91
C VAL A 229 -6.28 -15.42 15.55
N ILE A 230 -6.89 -16.35 14.82
CA ILE A 230 -8.00 -17.18 15.32
C ILE A 230 -7.54 -18.14 16.43
N GLU A 231 -6.36 -18.74 16.27
CA GLU A 231 -5.75 -19.67 17.24
C GLU A 231 -5.22 -18.95 18.48
N SER A 232 -4.50 -17.85 18.30
CA SER A 232 -3.93 -17.06 19.40
C SER A 232 -4.93 -16.14 20.09
N LYS A 233 -6.10 -15.92 19.48
CA LYS A 233 -7.11 -14.94 19.92
C LYS A 233 -6.54 -13.51 20.01
N SER A 234 -5.48 -13.23 19.25
CA SER A 234 -4.71 -11.98 19.32
C SER A 234 -4.42 -11.43 17.92
N VAL A 235 -4.54 -10.10 17.75
CA VAL A 235 -4.27 -9.38 16.49
C VAL A 235 -2.88 -8.74 16.47
N GLU A 236 -1.98 -9.14 17.37
CA GLU A 236 -0.62 -8.59 17.50
C GLU A 236 0.18 -8.62 16.17
N PHE A 237 -0.02 -9.67 15.36
CA PHE A 237 0.67 -9.85 14.07
C PHE A 237 -0.11 -9.30 12.87
N MET A 238 -1.25 -8.65 13.09
CA MET A 238 -2.13 -8.10 12.05
C MET A 238 -2.50 -6.65 12.37
N PRO A 239 -1.61 -5.68 12.07
CA PRO A 239 -1.88 -4.29 12.38
C PRO A 239 -3.03 -3.72 11.53
N LEU A 240 -3.94 -2.98 12.17
CA LEU A 240 -5.12 -2.40 11.53
C LEU A 240 -4.79 -1.51 10.32
N SER A 241 -3.70 -0.73 10.40
CA SER A 241 -3.30 0.18 9.33
C SER A 241 -2.98 -0.55 8.03
N LEU A 242 -2.29 -1.69 8.10
CA LEU A 242 -1.98 -2.50 6.92
C LEU A 242 -3.23 -3.17 6.35
N SER A 243 -4.14 -3.65 7.19
CA SER A 243 -5.41 -4.25 6.74
C SER A 243 -6.30 -3.19 6.04
N LEU A 244 -6.38 -1.98 6.58
CA LEU A 244 -7.12 -0.87 5.96
C LEU A 244 -6.48 -0.42 4.65
N ALA A 245 -5.16 -0.24 4.61
CA ALA A 245 -4.44 0.11 3.39
C ALA A 245 -4.64 -0.95 2.29
N SER A 246 -4.61 -2.24 2.67
CA SER A 246 -4.86 -3.36 1.75
C SER A 246 -6.30 -3.36 1.23
N PHE A 247 -7.28 -3.07 2.09
CA PHE A 247 -8.69 -2.96 1.70
C PHE A 247 -8.92 -1.86 0.67
N PHE A 248 -8.47 -0.63 0.95
CA PHE A 248 -8.64 0.48 0.01
C PHE A 248 -7.86 0.25 -1.29
N ASN A 249 -6.62 -0.25 -1.21
CA ASN A 249 -5.87 -0.63 -2.40
C ASN A 249 -6.64 -1.65 -3.26
N GLY A 250 -7.14 -2.72 -2.65
CA GLY A 250 -7.93 -3.75 -3.36
C GLY A 250 -9.20 -3.19 -3.99
N VAL A 251 -9.96 -2.35 -3.29
CA VAL A 251 -11.18 -1.72 -3.81
C VAL A 251 -10.85 -0.84 -5.00
N CYS A 252 -9.81 -0.02 -4.91
CA CYS A 252 -9.46 0.89 -5.97
C CYS A 252 -8.94 0.17 -7.23
N TRP A 253 -8.20 -0.93 -7.08
CA TRP A 253 -7.76 -1.77 -8.21
C TRP A 253 -8.91 -2.55 -8.83
N THR A 254 -9.81 -3.10 -8.01
CA THR A 254 -11.00 -3.78 -8.49
C THR A 254 -11.89 -2.81 -9.28
N ALA A 255 -12.11 -1.60 -8.78
CA ALA A 255 -12.85 -0.56 -9.49
C ALA A 255 -12.17 -0.17 -10.82
N TYR A 256 -10.84 0.02 -10.82
CA TYR A 256 -10.07 0.28 -12.05
C TYR A 256 -10.26 -0.83 -13.09
N ALA A 257 -10.19 -2.09 -12.66
CA ALA A 257 -10.32 -3.26 -13.53
C ALA A 257 -11.73 -3.40 -14.12
N LEU A 258 -12.77 -3.12 -13.32
CA LEU A 258 -14.16 -3.18 -13.75
C LEU A 258 -14.51 -2.11 -14.79
N ILE A 259 -13.91 -0.91 -14.74
CA ILE A 259 -14.11 0.13 -15.76
C ILE A 259 -13.65 -0.34 -17.15
N ARG A 260 -12.62 -1.21 -17.21
CA ARG A 260 -12.05 -1.75 -18.45
C ARG A 260 -12.45 -3.20 -18.73
N PHE A 261 -13.26 -3.81 -17.87
CA PHE A 261 -13.58 -5.23 -17.88
C PHE A 261 -12.34 -6.15 -17.98
N ASP A 262 -11.26 -5.79 -17.29
CA ASP A 262 -10.05 -6.61 -17.22
C ASP A 262 -10.18 -7.67 -16.11
N LEU A 263 -10.51 -8.89 -16.49
CA LEU A 263 -10.68 -10.01 -15.57
C LEU A 263 -9.37 -10.43 -14.88
N PHE A 264 -8.22 -10.26 -15.52
CA PHE A 264 -6.94 -10.66 -14.95
C PHE A 264 -6.57 -9.77 -13.76
N ILE A 265 -6.92 -8.49 -13.80
CA ILE A 265 -6.75 -7.57 -12.67
C ILE A 265 -7.88 -7.75 -11.66
N THR A 266 -9.12 -7.96 -12.12
CA THR A 266 -10.30 -8.06 -11.26
C THR A 266 -10.23 -9.24 -10.29
N ILE A 267 -9.85 -10.43 -10.77
CA ILE A 267 -9.85 -11.67 -9.96
C ILE A 267 -8.94 -11.55 -8.71
N PRO A 268 -7.63 -11.29 -8.83
CA PRO A 268 -6.75 -11.23 -7.67
C PRO A 268 -7.13 -10.07 -6.74
N ASN A 269 -7.44 -8.89 -7.27
CA ASN A 269 -7.78 -7.74 -6.43
C ASN A 269 -9.12 -7.91 -5.70
N GLY A 270 -10.11 -8.54 -6.34
CA GLY A 270 -11.37 -8.90 -5.70
C GLY A 270 -11.17 -9.89 -4.55
N LEU A 271 -10.33 -10.91 -4.74
CA LEU A 271 -9.91 -11.80 -3.65
C LEU A 271 -9.18 -11.03 -2.53
N GLY A 272 -8.34 -10.06 -2.89
CA GLY A 272 -7.69 -9.17 -1.93
C GLY A 272 -8.66 -8.35 -1.09
N VAL A 273 -9.73 -7.83 -1.70
CA VAL A 273 -10.81 -7.14 -0.97
C VAL A 273 -11.48 -8.11 0.00
N LEU A 274 -11.85 -9.30 -0.45
CA LEU A 274 -12.48 -10.32 0.40
C LEU A 274 -11.62 -10.67 1.62
N PHE A 275 -10.33 -10.92 1.42
CA PHE A 275 -9.41 -11.21 2.52
C PHE A 275 -9.20 -10.00 3.44
N SER A 276 -9.09 -8.79 2.88
CA SER A 276 -8.93 -7.58 3.69
C SER A 276 -10.17 -7.30 4.55
N VAL A 277 -11.38 -7.52 4.03
CA VAL A 277 -12.62 -7.44 4.82
C VAL A 277 -12.58 -8.47 5.95
N ALA A 278 -12.20 -9.71 5.66
CA ALA A 278 -12.09 -10.74 6.70
C ALA A 278 -11.05 -10.38 7.78
N GLN A 279 -9.91 -9.79 7.39
CA GLN A 279 -8.91 -9.26 8.33
C GLN A 279 -9.47 -8.15 9.22
N LEU A 280 -10.24 -7.20 8.66
CA LEU A 280 -10.88 -6.13 9.43
C LEU A 280 -11.91 -6.69 10.42
N VAL A 281 -12.70 -7.68 10.02
CA VAL A 281 -13.66 -8.37 10.90
C VAL A 281 -12.93 -9.06 12.05
N LEU A 282 -11.89 -9.84 11.76
CA LEU A 282 -11.08 -10.49 12.80
C LEU A 282 -10.45 -9.47 13.75
N HIS A 283 -9.96 -8.35 13.21
CA HIS A 283 -9.41 -7.27 14.03
C HIS A 283 -10.46 -6.70 15.00
N MET A 284 -11.69 -6.44 14.53
CA MET A 284 -12.77 -5.97 15.40
C MET A 284 -13.10 -6.97 16.51
N VAL A 285 -13.19 -8.27 16.18
CA VAL A 285 -13.55 -9.33 17.13
C VAL A 285 -12.46 -9.54 18.20
N TYR A 286 -11.18 -9.58 17.82
CA TYR A 286 -10.08 -9.97 18.73
C TYR A 286 -9.29 -8.80 19.32
N SER A 287 -9.52 -7.55 18.89
CA SER A 287 -8.80 -6.37 19.41
C SER A 287 -8.91 -6.20 20.93
N ARG A 288 -10.08 -6.47 21.51
CA ARG A 288 -10.29 -6.40 22.96
C ARG A 288 -9.48 -7.46 23.71
N SER A 289 -9.59 -8.72 23.28
CA SER A 289 -8.82 -9.83 23.88
C SER A 289 -7.32 -9.60 23.78
N THR A 290 -6.86 -9.02 22.67
CA THR A 290 -5.44 -8.66 22.47
C THR A 290 -4.95 -7.66 23.52
N LYS A 291 -5.73 -6.60 23.80
CA LYS A 291 -5.37 -5.60 24.81
C LYS A 291 -5.26 -6.24 26.20
N GLU A 292 -6.24 -7.06 26.57
CA GLU A 292 -6.27 -7.78 27.85
C GLU A 292 -5.05 -8.71 28.00
N GLN A 293 -4.69 -9.45 26.94
CA GLN A 293 -3.50 -10.32 26.94
C GLN A 293 -2.19 -9.54 27.04
N MET A 294 -2.06 -8.43 26.32
CA MET A 294 -0.85 -7.58 26.37
C MET A 294 -0.66 -6.96 27.76
N GLU A 295 -1.74 -6.49 28.39
CA GLU A 295 -1.70 -5.96 29.75
C GLU A 295 -1.32 -7.04 30.78
N ALA A 296 -1.87 -8.25 30.65
CA ALA A 296 -1.53 -9.37 31.52
C ALA A 296 -0.04 -9.76 31.39
N ARG A 297 0.50 -9.83 30.17
CA ARG A 297 1.92 -10.11 29.92
C ARG A 297 2.83 -9.03 30.50
N LYS A 298 2.45 -7.75 30.36
CA LYS A 298 3.21 -6.63 30.94
C LYS A 298 3.28 -6.72 32.46
N LYS A 299 2.15 -6.98 33.12
CA LYS A 299 2.08 -7.17 34.58
C LYS A 299 2.95 -8.35 35.03
N ALA A 300 2.91 -9.47 34.31
CA ALA A 300 3.73 -10.63 34.63
C ALA A 300 5.24 -10.34 34.50
N ALA A 301 5.66 -9.61 33.46
CA ALA A 301 7.05 -9.22 33.26
C ALA A 301 7.56 -8.23 34.33
N GLU A 302 6.71 -7.31 34.78
CA GLU A 302 7.03 -6.39 35.89
C GLU A 302 7.23 -7.14 37.22
N VAL A 303 6.41 -8.16 37.48
CA VAL A 303 6.56 -9.02 38.68
C VAL A 303 7.86 -9.83 38.61
N ASP A 304 8.18 -10.43 37.46
CA ASP A 304 9.40 -11.23 37.30
C ASP A 304 10.67 -10.38 37.47
N LEU A 305 10.71 -9.18 36.87
CA LEU A 305 11.82 -8.25 37.05
C LEU A 305 11.97 -7.79 38.51
N ALA A 306 10.86 -7.52 39.20
CA ALA A 306 10.89 -7.16 40.62
C ALA A 306 11.44 -8.30 41.49
N GLN A 307 11.10 -9.55 41.20
CA GLN A 307 11.64 -10.71 41.92
C GLN A 307 13.13 -10.93 41.67
N VAL A 308 13.63 -10.64 40.46
CA VAL A 308 15.05 -10.72 40.14
C VAL A 308 15.86 -9.63 40.86
N VAL A 309 15.31 -8.42 41.02
CA VAL A 309 16.00 -7.31 41.71
C VAL A 309 16.06 -7.48 43.23
N VAL A 310 15.13 -8.25 43.82
CA VAL A 310 15.08 -8.49 45.27
C VAL A 310 15.99 -9.65 45.72
N LYS A 311 16.57 -10.42 44.79
CA LYS A 311 17.57 -11.47 45.06
C LYS A 311 18.99 -10.97 44.86
#